data_AF-A0A8D8C6Z4-F1
#
_entry.id   AF-A0A8D8C6Z4-F1
#
_cell.length_a   1.000
_cell.length_b   1.000
_cell.length_c   1.000
_cell.angle_alpha   90.00
_cell.angle_beta   90.00
_cell.angle_gamma   90.00
#
_symmetry.space_group_name_H-M   'P 1'
#
loop_
_entity.id
_entity.type
_entity.pdbx_description
1 polymer ?
#
loop_
_entity_poly.entity_id
_entity_poly.type
_entity_poly.pdbx_seq_one_letter_code
_entity_poly.pdbx_strand_id
1 'polypeptide(L)'
;MAALEHELQTKNLLPERWWRYVDDVFCIIKRDSLTTVLDTINSARRSIKFTYEMEVEGKLPFLDILILREPGCPSSFSFEIYRKPTNTRRTIPATSNHSFQHRWQHIIVSYTG
;
A
#
# COMPACT_ATOMS: atom_id res chain seq x y z
N MET A 1 -14.70 4.77 3.89
CA MET A 1 -13.22 4.85 3.86
C MET A 1 -12.69 5.90 4.82
N ALA A 2 -13.35 7.06 5.00
CA ALA A 2 -13.09 7.99 6.10
C ALA A 2 -13.07 7.32 7.49
N ALA A 3 -13.88 6.26 7.67
CA ALA A 3 -13.87 5.45 8.88
C ALA A 3 -12.50 4.80 9.20
N LEU A 4 -11.70 4.44 8.19
CA LEU A 4 -10.39 3.81 8.41
C LEU A 4 -9.36 4.83 8.90
N GLU A 5 -9.28 5.97 8.20
CA GLU A 5 -8.41 7.09 8.59
C GLU A 5 -8.81 7.64 9.96
N HIS A 6 -10.12 7.76 10.21
CA HIS A 6 -10.65 8.15 11.51
C HIS A 6 -10.27 7.14 12.60
N GLU A 7 -10.38 5.84 12.35
CA GLU A 7 -10.00 4.82 13.34
C GLU A 7 -8.51 4.87 13.66
N LEU A 8 -7.64 5.02 12.65
CA LEU A 8 -6.21 5.22 12.87
C LEU A 8 -5.92 6.50 13.66
N GLN A 9 -6.64 7.58 13.36
CA GLN A 9 -6.50 8.85 14.05
C GLN A 9 -6.94 8.75 15.52
N THR A 10 -8.07 8.09 15.81
CA THR A 10 -8.54 7.89 17.19
C THR A 10 -7.58 7.07 18.05
N LYS A 11 -6.86 6.13 17.44
CA LYS A 11 -5.85 5.30 18.13
C LYS A 11 -4.45 5.95 18.14
N ASN A 12 -4.31 7.16 17.60
CA ASN A 12 -3.02 7.85 17.42
C ASN A 12 -1.99 7.01 16.63
N LEU A 13 -2.48 6.29 15.63
CA LEU A 13 -1.73 5.37 14.77
C LEU A 13 -1.68 5.86 13.31
N LEU A 14 -2.15 7.07 13.02
CA LEU A 14 -2.15 7.61 11.67
C LEU A 14 -0.70 7.81 11.18
N PRO A 15 -0.31 7.18 10.05
CA PRO A 15 1.02 7.35 9.47
C PRO A 15 1.34 8.81 9.13
N GLU A 16 2.63 9.18 9.14
CA GLU A 16 3.08 10.54 8.78
C GLU A 16 2.62 10.92 7.38
N ARG A 17 2.67 9.95 6.46
CA ARG A 17 2.12 10.08 5.11
C ARG A 17 1.19 8.91 4.82
N TRP A 18 0.06 9.24 4.21
CA TRP A 18 -0.97 8.31 3.82
C TRP A 18 -1.53 8.73 2.46
N TRP A 19 -1.19 7.97 1.42
CA TRP A 19 -1.69 8.17 0.07
C TRP A 19 -2.42 6.92 -0.37
N ARG A 20 -3.58 7.09 -1.02
CA ARG A 20 -4.41 5.97 -1.45
C ARG A 20 -4.79 6.11 -2.91
N TYR A 21 -4.70 5.00 -3.63
CA TYR A 21 -5.26 4.83 -4.95
C TYR A 21 -6.25 3.67 -4.95
N VAL A 22 -7.55 3.98 -5.00
CA VAL A 22 -8.65 3.01 -4.92
C VAL A 22 -8.50 2.06 -3.71
N ASP A 23 -7.96 0.87 -3.91
CA ASP A 23 -7.81 -0.17 -2.90
C ASP A 23 -6.38 -0.31 -2.36
N ASP A 24 -5.41 0.37 -2.99
CA ASP A 24 -3.99 0.35 -2.62
C ASP A 24 -3.63 1.59 -1.80
N VAL A 25 -2.88 1.40 -0.72
CA VAL A 25 -2.42 2.46 0.17
C VAL A 25 -0.91 2.48 0.20
N PHE A 26 -0.29 3.63 -0.03
CA PHE A 26 1.10 3.90 0.30
C PHE A 26 1.17 4.72 1.59
N CYS A 27 2.03 4.32 2.52
CA CYS A 27 2.22 5.06 3.76
C CYS A 27 3.64 4.95 4.32
N ILE A 28 4.03 5.95 5.12
CA ILE A 28 5.29 5.95 5.86
C ILE A 28 5.00 5.59 7.32
N ILE A 29 5.45 4.41 7.75
CA ILE A 29 5.20 3.91 9.11
C ILE A 29 6.52 3.45 9.74
N LYS A 30 6.68 3.73 11.04
CA LYS A 30 7.73 3.13 11.86
C LYS A 30 7.53 1.62 11.95
N ARG A 31 8.61 0.85 11.84
CA ARG A 31 8.58 -0.61 11.86
C ARG A 31 7.84 -1.18 13.08
N ASP A 32 8.03 -0.57 14.24
CA ASP A 32 7.42 -0.99 15.51
C ASP A 32 5.90 -0.76 15.55
N SER A 33 5.38 0.16 14.74
CA SER A 33 3.95 0.47 14.67
C SER A 33 3.24 -0.27 13.54
N LEU A 34 3.96 -0.92 12.63
CA LEU A 34 3.43 -1.56 11.44
C LEU A 34 2.37 -2.62 11.76
N THR A 35 2.70 -3.56 12.65
CA THR A 35 1.78 -4.64 13.05
C THR A 35 0.53 -4.09 13.70
N THR A 36 0.67 -3.13 14.62
CA THR A 36 -0.45 -2.48 15.31
C THR A 36 -1.37 -1.73 14.35
N VAL A 37 -0.80 -1.03 13.36
CA VAL A 37 -1.57 -0.33 12.31
C VAL A 37 -2.31 -1.35 11.45
N LEU A 38 -1.63 -2.40 10.99
CA LEU A 38 -2.21 -3.44 10.15
C LEU A 38 -3.36 -4.17 10.86
N ASP A 39 -3.18 -4.53 12.13
CA ASP A 39 -4.19 -5.20 12.94
C ASP A 39 -5.40 -4.30 13.22
N THR A 40 -5.16 -3.02 13.45
CA THR A 40 -6.23 -2.02 13.58
C THR A 40 -7.08 -1.96 12.32
N ILE A 41 -6.45 -1.85 11.16
CA ILE A 41 -7.15 -1.74 9.87
C ILE A 41 -7.89 -3.05 9.54
N ASN A 42 -7.27 -4.20 9.80
CA ASN A 42 -7.88 -5.51 9.58
C ASN A 42 -9.04 -5.80 10.53
N SER A 43 -8.96 -5.36 11.79
CA SER A 43 -10.05 -5.53 12.76
C SER A 43 -11.24 -4.61 12.46
N ALA A 44 -10.98 -3.40 11.97
CA ALA A 44 -11.98 -2.44 11.49
C ALA A 44 -12.87 -3.01 10.38
N ARG A 45 -12.28 -3.86 9.50
CA ARG A 45 -12.91 -4.34 8.28
C ARG A 45 -12.85 -5.87 8.17
N ARG A 46 -13.81 -6.55 8.80
CA ARG A 46 -13.91 -8.03 8.71
C ARG A 46 -14.06 -8.57 7.28
N SER A 47 -14.54 -7.77 6.34
CA SER A 47 -14.75 -8.18 4.94
C SER A 47 -13.53 -8.02 4.04
N ILE A 48 -12.47 -7.36 4.51
CA ILE A 48 -11.30 -7.01 3.70
C ILE A 48 -10.04 -7.28 4.52
N LYS A 49 -9.13 -8.08 3.97
CA LYS A 49 -7.81 -8.29 4.56
C LYS A 49 -6.79 -7.44 3.84
N PHE A 50 -6.17 -6.55 4.60
CA PHE A 50 -4.99 -5.81 4.19
C PHE A 50 -3.75 -6.64 4.44
N THR A 51 -2.91 -6.70 3.42
CA THR A 51 -1.53 -7.21 3.48
C THR A 51 -0.56 -6.05 3.31
N TYR A 52 0.69 -6.22 3.71
CA TYR A 52 1.70 -5.18 3.51
C TYR A 52 2.89 -5.64 2.66
N GLU A 53 3.46 -4.71 1.91
CA GLU A 53 4.78 -4.85 1.29
C GLU A 53 5.72 -3.79 1.87
N MET A 54 6.96 -4.19 2.15
CA MET A 54 8.00 -3.28 2.63
C MET A 54 8.96 -2.97 1.50
N GLU A 55 9.51 -1.75 1.52
CA GLU A 55 10.62 -1.43 0.64
C GLU A 55 11.83 -2.36 0.86
N VAL A 56 12.54 -2.65 -0.23
CA VAL A 56 13.77 -3.43 -0.23
C VAL A 56 14.82 -2.62 -0.97
N GLU A 57 15.97 -2.38 -0.34
CA GLU A 57 17.06 -1.55 -0.90
C GLU A 57 16.60 -0.14 -1.34
N GLY A 58 15.64 0.44 -0.60
CA GLY A 58 15.07 1.76 -0.90
C GLY A 58 14.14 1.77 -2.12
N LYS A 59 13.69 0.60 -2.59
CA LYS A 59 12.78 0.45 -3.72
C LYS A 59 11.48 -0.18 -3.27
N LEU A 60 10.36 0.35 -3.73
CA LEU A 60 9.04 -0.15 -3.39
C LEU A 60 8.10 -0.06 -4.59
N PRO A 61 7.67 -1.19 -5.18
CA PRO A 61 6.70 -1.17 -6.26
C PRO A 61 5.34 -0.71 -5.72
N PHE A 62 4.70 0.22 -6.42
CA PHE A 62 3.36 0.72 -6.12
C PHE A 62 2.60 0.93 -7.42
N LEU A 63 1.53 0.16 -7.66
CA LEU A 63 0.81 0.17 -8.96
C LEU A 63 1.77 -0.10 -10.14
N ASP A 64 1.81 0.83 -11.11
CA ASP A 64 2.68 0.84 -12.28
C ASP A 64 3.93 1.75 -12.10
N ILE A 65 4.22 2.16 -10.87
CA ILE A 65 5.39 2.98 -10.53
C ILE A 65 6.29 2.29 -9.51
N LEU A 66 7.59 2.55 -9.60
CA LEU A 66 8.59 2.14 -8.64
C LEU A 66 8.93 3.38 -7.82
N ILE A 67 8.64 3.32 -6.53
CA ILE A 67 8.99 4.37 -5.58
C ILE A 67 10.42 4.11 -5.14
N LEU A 68 11.29 5.10 -5.34
CA LEU A 68 12.68 5.07 -4.94
C LEU A 68 12.87 6.07 -3.80
N ARG A 69 13.42 5.61 -2.68
CA ARG A 69 13.76 6.48 -1.56
C ARG A 69 15.11 7.16 -1.82
N GLU A 70 15.14 8.48 -1.69
CA GLU A 70 16.37 9.24 -1.86
C GLU A 70 17.34 9.05 -0.67
N PRO A 71 18.63 8.77 -0.92
CA PRO A 71 19.61 8.65 0.15
C PRO A 71 19.73 9.93 0.98
N GLY A 72 19.71 9.81 2.31
CA GLY A 72 19.92 10.94 3.22
C GLY A 72 18.70 11.86 3.42
N CYS A 73 17.57 11.60 2.77
CA CYS A 73 16.32 12.31 3.01
C CYS A 73 15.15 11.31 3.23
N PRO A 74 14.74 11.04 4.48
CA PRO A 74 13.80 9.97 4.82
C PRO A 74 12.41 10.12 4.17
N SER A 75 12.06 11.34 3.76
CA SER A 75 10.74 11.67 3.24
C SER A 75 10.81 12.21 1.79
N SER A 76 11.92 11.98 1.08
CA SER A 76 12.05 12.31 -0.34
C SER A 76 12.05 11.04 -1.19
N PHE A 77 11.26 11.08 -2.27
CA PHE A 77 11.07 9.96 -3.18
C PHE A 77 11.18 10.40 -4.63
N SER A 78 11.80 9.57 -5.45
CA SER A 78 11.68 9.62 -6.91
C SER A 78 10.82 8.47 -7.42
N PHE A 79 10.31 8.60 -8.64
CA PHE A 79 9.38 7.66 -9.23
C PHE A 79 9.87 7.23 -10.61
N GLU A 80 9.89 5.92 -10.85
CA GLU A 80 10.16 5.33 -12.16
C GLU A 80 8.96 4.51 -12.64
N ILE A 81 8.87 4.23 -13.94
CA ILE A 81 7.85 3.33 -14.47
C ILE A 81 8.20 1.90 -14.07
N TYR A 82 7.34 1.25 -13.29
CA TYR A 82 7.51 -0.15 -12.91
C TYR A 82 6.74 -1.05 -13.86
N ARG A 83 7.41 -2.04 -14.42
CA ARG A 83 6.77 -3.11 -15.21
C ARG A 83 7.00 -4.41 -14.48
N LYS A 84 5.92 -5.04 -14.03
CA LYS A 84 6.00 -6.38 -13.40
C LYS A 84 6.73 -7.34 -14.36
N PRO A 85 7.74 -8.09 -13.89
CA PRO A 85 8.50 -9.03 -14.73
C PRO A 85 7.61 -10.13 -15.33
N THR A 86 6.43 -10.37 -14.74
CA THR A 86 5.39 -11.32 -15.16
C THR A 86 4.32 -10.72 -16.07
N ASN A 87 4.58 -9.63 -16.81
CA ASN A 87 3.66 -9.15 -17.85
C ASN A 87 3.62 -10.10 -19.05
N THR A 88 2.99 -11.27 -18.86
CA THR A 88 2.37 -12.04 -19.94
C THR A 88 1.35 -11.09 -20.55
N ARG A 89 1.59 -10.61 -21.78
CA ARG A 89 0.70 -9.73 -22.57
C ARG A 89 -0.69 -10.36 -22.79
N ARG A 90 -1.43 -10.59 -21.72
CA ARG A 90 -2.75 -11.21 -21.70
C ARG A 90 -3.74 -10.08 -21.55
N THR A 91 -4.27 -9.67 -22.68
CA THR A 91 -5.42 -8.77 -22.74
C THR A 91 -6.65 -9.53 -22.27
N ILE A 92 -7.45 -8.90 -21.41
CA ILE A 92 -8.72 -9.47 -20.98
C ILE A 92 -9.69 -9.41 -22.18
N PRO A 93 -10.23 -10.54 -22.66
CA PRO A 93 -11.20 -10.52 -23.76
C PRO A 93 -12.48 -9.80 -23.32
N ALA A 94 -13.12 -9.09 -24.25
CA ALA A 94 -14.31 -8.25 -24.01
C ALA A 94 -15.53 -9.01 -23.41
N THR A 95 -15.48 -10.34 -23.40
CA THR A 95 -16.52 -11.24 -22.86
C THR A 95 -16.21 -11.76 -21.46
N SER A 96 -15.15 -11.28 -20.78
CA SER A 96 -14.85 -11.73 -19.42
C SER A 96 -15.94 -11.26 -18.47
N ASN A 97 -16.75 -12.20 -17.99
CA ASN A 97 -17.76 -11.97 -16.96
C ASN A 97 -17.06 -11.90 -15.59
N HIS A 98 -16.25 -10.85 -15.38
CA HIS A 98 -15.43 -10.69 -14.18
C HIS A 98 -16.35 -10.54 -12.96
N SER A 99 -16.36 -11.54 -12.08
CA SER A 99 -17.08 -11.46 -10.82
C SER A 99 -16.52 -10.33 -9.95
N PHE A 100 -17.40 -9.57 -9.29
CA PHE A 100 -17.11 -8.46 -8.37
C PHE A 100 -16.45 -8.91 -7.04
N GLN A 101 -15.54 -9.88 -7.10
CA GLN A 101 -14.76 -10.36 -5.96
C GLN A 101 -13.27 -10.22 -6.28
N HIS A 102 -12.84 -8.97 -6.39
CA HIS A 102 -11.46 -8.59 -6.10
C HIS A 102 -11.48 -7.91 -4.74
N ARG A 103 -10.89 -8.53 -3.70
CA ARG A 103 -10.58 -7.81 -2.45
C ARG A 103 -9.30 -8.36 -1.81
N TRP A 104 -8.19 -8.16 -2.50
CA TRP A 104 -6.91 -8.03 -1.84
C TRP A 104 -6.61 -6.53 -1.84
N GLN A 105 -6.67 -5.89 -0.68
CA GLN A 105 -6.26 -4.50 -0.54
C GLN A 105 -4.81 -4.50 -0.07
N HIS A 106 -3.91 -3.88 -0.82
CA HIS A 106 -2.49 -3.85 -0.47
C HIS A 106 -2.17 -2.54 0.24
N ILE A 107 -1.55 -2.67 1.41
CA ILE A 107 -0.83 -1.58 2.07
C ILE A 107 0.62 -1.70 1.63
N ILE A 108 1.23 -0.58 1.33
CA ILE A 108 2.59 -0.49 0.87
C ILE A 108 3.27 0.49 1.83
N VAL A 109 4.33 0.02 2.48
CA VAL A 109 4.96 0.71 3.61
C VAL A 109 6.41 1.01 3.29
N SER A 110 6.74 2.31 3.29
CA SER A 110 8.12 2.78 3.28
C SER A 110 8.58 3.11 4.70
N TYR A 111 9.84 2.81 5.01
CA TYR A 111 10.40 2.91 6.34
C TYR A 111 11.30 4.13 6.48
N THR A 112 11.22 4.79 7.63
CA THR A 112 12.18 5.80 8.08
C THR A 112 13.09 5.16 9.13
N GLY A 113 14.36 4.98 8.80
CA GLY A 113 15.43 4.53 9.68
C GLY A 113 16.40 5.65 9.97
#